data_AF-A0A970ZV59-F1
#
_entry.id   AF-A0A970ZV59-F1
#
_cell.length_a   1.000
_cell.length_b   1.000
_cell.length_c   1.000
_cell.angle_alpha   90.00
_cell.angle_beta   90.00
_cell.angle_gamma   90.00
#
_symmetry.space_group_name_H-M   'P 1'
#
loop_
_entity.id
_entity.type
_entity.pdbx_description
1 polymer ?
#
loop_
_entity_poly.entity_id
_entity_poly.type
_entity_poly.pdbx_seq_one_letter_code
_entity_poly.pdbx_strand_id
1 'polypeptide(L)'
;MRLYVGITDRAWFDHLAGLVPEEVNYWRPRAQGTFRALSPGELFLFKLHSPLNYIVGGGIFAHYTRVPLSLAWELFGPANGAPDLGTLRRRIGALGASRELDPPIGCIILSSPFILSQAEWIPAPASWHASIQQGKTYSTEDGEGRLLWVQLQDRLQRLHMAEEQVSIHQLADPGVRYGALLIHEPRLGQGGFRARVTDAYDRRCALTGERVLPVLEAAHIRDHAESGPNSVSNGLLLRADLHNLFDRGYLTVTTDLRIEVSQGIHEEFNNGREYLRLHGQPLVQVPRAAVERPSPEFLRWHNENRYRG
;
A
#
# COMPACT_ATOMS: atom_id res chain seq x y z
N MET A 1 -11.73 10.62 15.86
CA MET A 1 -11.25 9.69 14.79
C MET A 1 -11.93 8.34 14.94
N ARG A 2 -11.89 7.48 13.92
CA ARG A 2 -12.35 6.09 14.03
C ARG A 2 -11.22 5.09 14.27
N LEU A 3 -11.55 4.03 14.98
CA LEU A 3 -10.75 2.82 15.11
C LEU A 3 -11.55 1.68 14.48
N TYR A 4 -10.91 0.79 13.73
CA TYR A 4 -11.52 -0.46 13.29
C TYR A 4 -10.76 -1.63 13.87
N VAL A 5 -11.45 -2.47 14.62
CA VAL A 5 -10.87 -3.68 15.20
C VAL A 5 -11.24 -4.85 14.30
N GLY A 6 -10.26 -5.41 13.58
CA GLY A 6 -10.42 -6.52 12.65
C GLY A 6 -9.93 -7.85 13.22
N ILE A 7 -10.64 -8.95 12.96
CA ILE A 7 -10.32 -10.29 13.47
C ILE A 7 -9.22 -10.94 12.64
N THR A 8 -8.15 -11.38 13.28
CA THR A 8 -7.11 -12.20 12.65
C THR A 8 -6.86 -13.49 13.44
N ASP A 9 -6.12 -14.40 12.82
CA ASP A 9 -5.65 -15.63 13.47
C ASP A 9 -4.23 -15.47 14.01
N ARG A 10 -3.85 -16.41 14.88
CA ARG A 10 -2.55 -16.37 15.56
C ARG A 10 -1.39 -16.58 14.60
N ALA A 11 -1.55 -17.42 13.57
CA ALA A 11 -0.50 -17.74 12.62
C ALA A 11 -0.21 -16.58 11.65
N TRP A 12 -1.23 -15.78 11.31
CA TRP A 12 -1.05 -14.52 10.58
C TRP A 12 -0.33 -13.48 11.44
N PHE A 13 -0.75 -13.32 12.69
CA PHE A 13 -0.14 -12.37 13.62
C PHE A 13 1.33 -12.71 13.92
N ASP A 14 1.62 -13.96 14.31
CA ASP A 14 2.98 -14.39 14.66
C ASP A 14 3.94 -14.25 13.47
N HIS A 15 3.46 -14.50 12.25
CA HIS A 15 4.26 -14.30 11.04
C HIS A 15 4.66 -12.83 10.85
N LEU A 16 3.71 -11.91 11.01
CA LEU A 16 4.00 -10.47 10.87
C LEU A 16 4.84 -9.93 12.01
N ALA A 17 4.60 -10.40 13.23
CA ALA A 17 5.41 -10.04 14.39
C ALA A 17 6.89 -10.42 14.20
N GLY A 18 7.18 -11.52 13.50
CA GLY A 18 8.55 -11.90 13.14
C GLY A 18 9.14 -11.16 11.94
N LEU A 19 8.31 -10.51 11.11
CA LEU A 19 8.73 -9.79 9.90
C LEU A 19 8.96 -8.30 10.13
N VAL A 20 8.11 -7.66 10.94
CA VAL A 20 8.09 -6.19 11.19
C VAL A 20 8.16 -5.37 9.89
N PRO A 21 7.19 -5.53 8.95
CA PRO A 21 7.27 -4.87 7.66
C PRO A 21 6.90 -3.37 7.76
N GLU A 22 7.33 -2.56 6.78
CA GLU A 22 6.93 -1.14 6.70
C GLU A 22 5.44 -0.96 6.36
N GLU A 23 4.88 -1.91 5.62
CA GLU A 23 3.47 -1.99 5.24
C GLU A 23 2.95 -3.41 5.43
N VAL A 24 1.65 -3.55 5.66
CA VAL A 24 0.97 -4.84 5.72
C VAL A 24 -0.30 -4.83 4.89
N ASN A 25 -0.55 -5.93 4.18
CA ASN A 25 -1.83 -6.18 3.55
C ASN A 25 -2.71 -7.05 4.46
N TYR A 26 -3.65 -6.40 5.14
CA TYR A 26 -4.73 -7.10 5.82
C TYR A 26 -5.81 -7.47 4.79
N TRP A 27 -5.78 -8.70 4.33
CA TRP A 27 -6.62 -9.12 3.21
C TRP A 27 -8.01 -9.62 3.63
N ARG A 28 -8.97 -9.49 2.71
CA ARG A 28 -10.32 -10.07 2.79
C ARG A 28 -10.47 -11.14 1.71
N PRO A 29 -10.77 -12.41 2.06
CA PRO A 29 -10.77 -13.54 1.12
C PRO A 29 -11.83 -13.41 0.03
N ARG A 30 -12.91 -12.66 0.30
CA ARG A 30 -13.92 -12.28 -0.67
C ARG A 30 -13.83 -10.79 -0.92
N ALA A 31 -13.52 -10.40 -2.16
CA ALA A 31 -13.46 -9.00 -2.58
C ALA A 31 -14.87 -8.39 -2.76
N GLN A 32 -15.79 -8.58 -1.81
CA GLN A 32 -17.13 -8.00 -1.89
C GLN A 32 -17.11 -6.56 -1.36
N GLY A 33 -17.58 -5.64 -2.21
CA GLY A 33 -17.73 -4.23 -1.90
C GLY A 33 -16.41 -3.48 -1.66
N THR A 34 -16.55 -2.29 -1.10
CA THR A 34 -15.45 -1.40 -0.68
C THR A 34 -15.28 -1.44 0.82
N PHE A 35 -14.06 -1.28 1.33
CA PHE A 35 -13.85 -1.02 2.76
C PHE A 35 -14.08 0.47 3.04
N ARG A 36 -15.10 0.80 3.84
CA ARG A 36 -15.50 2.18 4.17
C ARG A 36 -15.48 2.47 5.68
N ALA A 37 -15.00 1.51 6.48
CA ALA A 37 -15.00 1.63 7.92
C ALA A 37 -14.06 2.74 8.40
N LEU A 38 -12.97 2.96 7.67
CA LEU A 38 -11.93 3.94 7.96
C LEU A 38 -11.69 4.87 6.76
N SER A 39 -11.29 6.10 7.07
CA SER A 39 -10.64 7.04 6.16
C SER A 39 -9.11 6.90 6.28
N PRO A 40 -8.32 7.22 5.23
CA PRO A 40 -6.87 7.24 5.33
C PRO A 40 -6.36 8.04 6.53
N GLY A 41 -5.41 7.50 7.28
CA GLY A 41 -4.89 8.07 8.53
C GLY A 41 -5.58 7.51 9.80
N GLU A 42 -6.76 6.92 9.69
CA GLU A 42 -7.44 6.30 10.83
C GLU A 42 -6.86 4.91 11.15
N LEU A 43 -7.08 4.40 12.37
CA LEU A 43 -6.38 3.18 12.82
C LEU A 43 -7.16 1.89 12.57
N PHE A 44 -6.43 0.90 12.08
CA PHE A 44 -6.86 -0.49 12.02
C PHE A 44 -6.12 -1.29 13.10
N LEU A 45 -6.85 -2.03 13.92
CA LEU A 45 -6.32 -2.82 15.04
C LEU A 45 -6.54 -4.32 14.78
N PHE A 46 -5.52 -5.12 15.07
CA PHE A 46 -5.57 -6.58 14.92
C PHE A 46 -6.08 -7.21 16.21
N LYS A 47 -7.19 -7.92 16.14
CA LYS A 47 -7.73 -8.71 17.26
C LYS A 47 -7.62 -10.20 16.96
N LEU A 48 -7.00 -10.97 17.85
CA LEU A 48 -7.00 -12.43 17.75
C LEU A 48 -8.41 -13.01 17.96
N HIS A 49 -8.73 -14.05 17.19
CA HIS A 49 -9.96 -14.83 17.38
C HIS A 49 -10.03 -15.52 18.76
N SER A 50 -11.21 -16.05 19.08
CA SER A 50 -11.45 -16.88 20.27
C SER A 50 -10.51 -18.09 20.29
N PRO A 51 -10.00 -18.54 21.46
CA PRO A 51 -10.33 -18.07 22.82
C PRO A 51 -9.52 -16.86 23.30
N LEU A 52 -8.50 -16.42 22.57
CA LEU A 52 -7.59 -15.37 23.04
C LEU A 52 -8.29 -14.03 23.20
N ASN A 53 -8.98 -13.54 22.16
CA ASN A 53 -9.78 -12.30 22.22
C ASN A 53 -9.02 -11.03 22.68
N TYR A 54 -7.75 -10.91 22.31
CA TYR A 54 -6.95 -9.70 22.55
C TYR A 54 -6.71 -8.92 21.27
N ILE A 55 -6.62 -7.60 21.39
CA ILE A 55 -6.01 -6.70 20.43
C ILE A 55 -4.49 -6.75 20.65
N VAL A 56 -3.76 -7.03 19.57
CA VAL A 56 -2.35 -7.43 19.62
C VAL A 56 -1.43 -6.55 18.77
N GLY A 57 -1.98 -5.57 18.08
CA GLY A 57 -1.25 -4.68 17.20
C GLY A 57 -2.19 -3.91 16.29
N GLY A 58 -1.65 -3.27 15.28
CA GLY A 58 -2.44 -2.52 14.31
C GLY A 58 -1.57 -1.79 13.30
N GLY A 59 -2.17 -0.87 12.58
CA GLY A 59 -1.49 0.03 11.65
C GLY A 59 -2.40 1.18 11.23
N ILE A 60 -1.83 2.15 10.54
CA ILE A 60 -2.56 3.30 10.01
C ILE A 60 -3.17 2.87 8.67
N PHE A 61 -4.48 2.96 8.54
CA PHE A 61 -5.16 2.64 7.29
C PHE A 61 -4.74 3.63 6.20
N ALA A 62 -4.26 3.09 5.09
CA ALA A 62 -3.72 3.89 3.99
C ALA A 62 -4.62 3.86 2.76
N HIS A 63 -5.00 2.66 2.31
CA HIS A 63 -5.83 2.49 1.11
C HIS A 63 -6.55 1.14 1.11
N TYR A 64 -7.63 1.04 0.35
CA TYR A 64 -8.27 -0.24 0.05
C TYR A 64 -8.32 -0.46 -1.46
N THR A 65 -7.85 -1.62 -1.89
CA THR A 65 -7.95 -2.05 -3.29
C THR A 65 -8.48 -3.47 -3.42
N ARG A 66 -8.84 -3.87 -4.63
CA ARG A 66 -9.21 -5.25 -4.98
C ARG A 66 -8.32 -5.74 -6.09
N VAL A 67 -7.46 -6.70 -5.87
CA VAL A 67 -6.54 -7.19 -6.91
C VAL A 67 -6.56 -8.71 -6.98
N PRO A 68 -6.18 -9.32 -8.12
CA PRO A 68 -5.91 -10.75 -8.17
C PRO A 68 -4.93 -11.16 -7.07
N LEU A 69 -5.07 -12.39 -6.56
CA LEU A 69 -4.24 -12.93 -5.50
C LEU A 69 -2.74 -12.91 -5.87
N SER A 70 -2.41 -13.23 -7.12
CA SER A 70 -1.05 -13.16 -7.66
C SER A 70 -0.46 -11.76 -7.52
N LEU A 71 -1.21 -10.73 -7.92
CA LEU A 71 -0.79 -9.34 -7.82
C LEU A 71 -0.68 -8.87 -6.37
N ALA A 72 -1.57 -9.29 -5.47
CA ALA A 72 -1.42 -9.01 -4.05
C ALA A 72 -0.11 -9.59 -3.47
N TRP A 73 0.30 -10.77 -3.95
CA TRP A 73 1.58 -11.36 -3.58
C TRP A 73 2.77 -10.60 -4.15
N GLU A 74 2.71 -10.18 -5.42
CA GLU A 74 3.75 -9.32 -6.01
C GLU A 74 3.92 -8.00 -5.24
N LEU A 75 2.81 -7.40 -4.77
CA LEU A 75 2.83 -6.11 -4.09
C LEU A 75 3.38 -6.19 -2.65
N PHE A 76 2.98 -7.21 -1.90
CA PHE A 76 3.24 -7.25 -0.45
C PHE A 76 4.05 -8.46 0.01
N GLY A 77 4.25 -9.47 -0.84
CA GLY A 77 5.02 -10.67 -0.51
C GLY A 77 4.64 -11.26 0.87
N PRO A 78 5.63 -11.51 1.75
CA PRO A 78 5.39 -11.99 3.11
C PRO A 78 4.48 -11.09 3.98
N ALA A 79 4.38 -9.79 3.68
CA ALA A 79 3.52 -8.85 4.38
C ALA A 79 2.01 -9.05 4.10
N ASN A 80 1.64 -10.05 3.28
CA ASN A 80 0.29 -10.64 3.28
C ASN A 80 0.02 -11.53 4.51
N GLY A 81 0.99 -11.66 5.42
CA GLY A 81 0.90 -12.50 6.62
C GLY A 81 1.11 -13.98 6.33
N ALA A 82 1.80 -14.33 5.25
CA ALA A 82 2.09 -15.71 4.86
C ALA A 82 3.51 -15.81 4.24
N PRO A 83 4.27 -16.89 4.51
CA PRO A 83 5.66 -17.01 4.08
C PRO A 83 5.84 -17.16 2.56
N ASP A 84 4.82 -17.66 1.85
CA ASP A 84 4.84 -17.90 0.41
C ASP A 84 3.43 -17.80 -0.19
N LEU A 85 3.35 -17.59 -1.52
CA LEU A 85 2.09 -17.49 -2.27
C LEU A 85 1.21 -18.75 -2.11
N GLY A 86 1.82 -19.94 -2.04
CA GLY A 86 1.10 -21.19 -1.87
C GLY A 86 0.38 -21.25 -0.52
N THR A 87 1.05 -20.82 0.55
CA THR A 87 0.49 -20.70 1.89
C THR A 87 -0.63 -19.66 1.93
N LEU A 88 -0.42 -18.49 1.32
CA LEU A 88 -1.46 -17.47 1.22
C LEU A 88 -2.71 -18.00 0.49
N ARG A 89 -2.52 -18.67 -0.65
CA ARG A 89 -3.61 -19.28 -1.44
C ARG A 89 -4.39 -20.32 -0.62
N ARG A 90 -3.70 -21.19 0.12
CA ARG A 90 -4.35 -22.19 0.99
C ARG A 90 -5.19 -21.54 2.08
N ARG A 91 -4.67 -20.50 2.75
CA ARG A 91 -5.40 -19.77 3.82
C ARG A 91 -6.66 -19.10 3.28
N ILE A 92 -6.55 -18.42 2.13
CA ILE A 92 -7.69 -17.75 1.49
C ILE A 92 -8.73 -18.78 1.01
N GLY A 93 -8.27 -19.89 0.43
CA GLY A 93 -9.14 -21.00 -0.02
C GLY A 93 -9.92 -21.63 1.15
N ALA A 94 -9.30 -21.83 2.31
CA ALA A 94 -9.95 -22.37 3.50
C ALA A 94 -11.10 -21.48 4.02
N LEU A 95 -11.05 -20.17 3.74
CA LEU A 95 -12.07 -19.19 4.13
C LEU A 95 -13.19 -19.02 3.09
N GLY A 96 -13.29 -19.97 2.15
CA GLY A 96 -14.37 -20.02 1.16
C GLY A 96 -14.24 -18.95 0.07
N ALA A 97 -13.01 -18.68 -0.37
CA ALA A 97 -12.73 -17.93 -1.59
C ALA A 97 -13.10 -18.73 -2.86
N SER A 98 -13.16 -18.05 -4.01
CA SER A 98 -13.48 -18.66 -5.31
C SER A 98 -12.54 -19.82 -5.65
N ARG A 99 -13.04 -20.81 -6.42
CA ARG A 99 -12.22 -21.91 -7.00
C ARG A 99 -11.37 -21.46 -8.19
N GLU A 100 -11.46 -20.18 -8.56
CA GLU A 100 -10.59 -19.56 -9.55
C GLU A 100 -9.12 -19.77 -9.20
N LEU A 101 -8.27 -19.90 -10.23
CA LEU A 101 -6.82 -20.03 -10.06
C LEU A 101 -6.19 -18.79 -9.41
N ASP A 102 -6.76 -17.62 -9.70
CA ASP A 102 -6.27 -16.33 -9.25
C ASP A 102 -7.42 -15.42 -8.79
N PRO A 103 -8.09 -15.76 -7.66
CA PRO A 103 -9.29 -15.07 -7.24
C PRO A 103 -8.97 -13.64 -6.79
N PRO A 104 -9.84 -12.65 -7.08
CA PRO A 104 -9.66 -11.32 -6.57
C PRO A 104 -9.88 -11.28 -5.05
N ILE A 105 -8.98 -10.61 -4.33
CA ILE A 105 -9.06 -10.41 -2.88
C ILE A 105 -9.13 -8.92 -2.55
N GLY A 106 -9.79 -8.59 -1.43
CA GLY A 106 -9.73 -7.23 -0.89
C GLY A 106 -8.41 -7.04 -0.16
N CYS A 107 -7.73 -5.93 -0.41
CA CYS A 107 -6.48 -5.58 0.25
C CYS A 107 -6.71 -4.33 1.08
N ILE A 108 -6.64 -4.44 2.41
CA ILE A 108 -6.63 -3.30 3.33
C ILE A 108 -5.16 -3.01 3.63
N ILE A 109 -4.65 -1.95 3.02
CA ILE A 109 -3.24 -1.58 3.09
C ILE A 109 -3.04 -0.70 4.32
N LEU A 110 -2.17 -1.15 5.22
CA LEU A 110 -1.84 -0.43 6.45
C LEU A 110 -0.37 -0.05 6.44
N SER A 111 -0.08 1.22 6.71
CA SER A 111 1.28 1.73 6.91
C SER A 111 1.64 1.74 8.40
N SER A 112 2.94 1.72 8.70
CA SER A 112 3.46 1.83 10.06
C SER A 112 2.83 0.80 11.03
N PRO A 113 2.92 -0.50 10.72
CA PRO A 113 2.26 -1.52 11.52
C PRO A 113 2.98 -1.75 12.85
N PHE A 114 2.31 -1.54 13.97
CA PHE A 114 2.86 -1.79 15.30
C PHE A 114 2.42 -3.16 15.84
N ILE A 115 3.30 -3.79 16.62
CA ILE A 115 3.08 -5.10 17.25
C ILE A 115 3.21 -4.94 18.76
N LEU A 116 2.20 -5.41 19.50
CA LEU A 116 2.23 -5.41 20.96
C LEU A 116 2.81 -6.74 21.46
N SER A 117 3.74 -6.66 22.41
CA SER A 117 4.18 -7.84 23.16
C SER A 117 3.00 -8.39 23.98
N GLN A 118 3.06 -9.67 24.37
CA GLN A 118 1.95 -10.31 25.07
C GLN A 118 1.55 -9.62 26.38
N ALA A 119 2.50 -9.01 27.10
CA ALA A 119 2.23 -8.23 28.30
C ALA A 119 1.45 -6.92 28.01
N GLU A 120 1.55 -6.42 26.78
CA GLU A 120 0.92 -5.17 26.33
C GLU A 120 -0.41 -5.39 25.60
N TRP A 121 -0.82 -6.64 25.40
CA TRP A 121 -2.08 -6.96 24.73
C TRP A 121 -3.28 -6.31 25.43
N ILE A 122 -4.18 -5.77 24.62
CA ILE A 122 -5.36 -5.05 25.08
C ILE A 122 -6.57 -6.00 24.99
N PRO A 123 -7.35 -6.22 26.05
CA PRO A 123 -8.55 -7.06 25.95
C PRO A 123 -9.53 -6.48 24.93
N ALA A 124 -10.27 -7.34 24.23
CA ALA A 124 -11.34 -6.88 23.35
C ALA A 124 -12.36 -6.01 24.13
N PRO A 125 -12.93 -4.96 23.51
CA PRO A 125 -13.96 -4.14 24.16
C PRO A 125 -15.12 -4.98 24.68
N ALA A 126 -15.75 -4.60 25.79
CA ALA A 126 -16.83 -5.37 26.40
C ALA A 126 -18.05 -5.52 25.49
N SER A 127 -18.30 -4.54 24.61
CA SER A 127 -19.33 -4.65 23.55
C SER A 127 -18.98 -5.60 22.39
N TRP A 128 -17.85 -6.31 22.45
CA TRP A 128 -17.47 -7.28 21.43
C TRP A 128 -18.29 -8.55 21.55
N HIS A 129 -19.28 -8.71 20.66
CA HIS A 129 -20.11 -9.90 20.64
C HIS A 129 -19.43 -11.06 19.90
N ALA A 130 -19.61 -12.30 20.39
CA ALA A 130 -19.00 -13.50 19.81
C ALA A 130 -19.43 -13.78 18.35
N SER A 131 -20.57 -13.23 17.92
CA SER A 131 -21.04 -13.36 16.54
C SER A 131 -20.31 -12.46 15.54
N ILE A 132 -19.49 -11.50 15.97
CA ILE A 132 -18.72 -10.65 15.06
C ILE A 132 -17.66 -11.52 14.35
N GLN A 133 -17.71 -11.60 13.02
CA GLN A 133 -16.82 -12.45 12.21
C GLN A 133 -15.77 -11.67 11.40
N GLN A 134 -15.93 -10.36 11.21
CA GLN A 134 -14.99 -9.53 10.43
C GLN A 134 -14.31 -8.49 11.32
N GLY A 135 -15.11 -7.59 11.89
CA GLY A 135 -14.60 -6.53 12.75
C GLY A 135 -15.68 -5.54 13.12
N LYS A 136 -15.31 -4.55 13.95
CA LYS A 136 -16.22 -3.52 14.45
C LYS A 136 -15.51 -2.17 14.51
N THR A 137 -16.23 -1.11 14.14
CA THR A 137 -15.74 0.27 14.24
C THR A 137 -16.08 0.86 15.61
N TYR A 138 -15.17 1.66 16.13
CA TYR A 138 -15.30 2.44 17.37
C TYR A 138 -14.92 3.90 17.09
N SER A 139 -15.53 4.83 17.81
CA SER A 139 -15.16 6.25 17.78
C SER A 139 -14.30 6.58 19.00
N THR A 140 -13.19 7.31 18.81
CA THR A 140 -12.35 7.78 19.93
C THR A 140 -13.05 8.82 20.79
N GLU A 141 -14.21 9.32 20.35
CA GLU A 141 -15.01 10.31 21.07
C GLU A 141 -16.03 9.63 22.00
N ASP A 142 -16.27 8.32 21.87
CA ASP A 142 -17.36 7.63 22.56
C ASP A 142 -16.85 6.56 23.53
N GLY A 143 -17.47 6.49 24.73
CA GLY A 143 -17.31 5.46 25.76
C GLY A 143 -16.14 4.48 25.58
N GLU A 144 -16.43 3.28 25.06
CA GLU A 144 -15.43 2.23 24.86
C GLU A 144 -14.36 2.55 23.83
N GLY A 145 -14.67 3.28 22.77
CA GLY A 145 -13.69 3.66 21.76
C GLY A 145 -12.67 4.67 22.30
N ARG A 146 -13.10 5.58 23.18
CA ARG A 146 -12.22 6.47 23.94
C ARG A 146 -11.33 5.68 24.91
N LEU A 147 -11.89 4.72 25.63
CA LEU A 147 -11.12 3.86 26.54
C LEU A 147 -10.07 3.04 25.79
N LEU A 148 -10.45 2.44 24.66
CA LEU A 148 -9.54 1.70 23.78
C LEU A 148 -8.41 2.61 23.26
N TRP A 149 -8.75 3.83 22.84
CA TRP A 149 -7.77 4.82 22.41
C TRP A 149 -6.76 5.17 23.50
N VAL A 150 -7.21 5.45 24.73
CA VAL A 150 -6.33 5.76 25.86
C VAL A 150 -5.40 4.58 26.18
N GLN A 151 -5.93 3.35 26.22
CA GLN A 151 -5.11 2.15 26.44
C GLN A 151 -4.05 1.98 25.34
N LEU A 152 -4.43 2.22 24.09
CA LEU A 152 -3.51 2.13 22.95
C LEU A 152 -2.41 3.19 23.02
N GLN A 153 -2.75 4.43 23.33
CA GLN A 153 -1.78 5.52 23.48
C GLN A 153 -0.74 5.20 24.55
N ASP A 154 -1.18 4.69 25.71
CA ASP A 154 -0.27 4.26 26.77
C ASP A 154 0.69 3.16 26.30
N ARG A 155 0.21 2.16 25.55
CA ARG A 155 1.06 1.05 25.06
C ARG A 155 2.09 1.53 24.05
N LEU A 156 1.66 2.37 23.11
CA LEU A 156 2.54 2.92 22.08
C LEU A 156 3.56 3.89 22.65
N GLN A 157 3.20 4.68 23.67
CA GLN A 157 4.17 5.52 24.37
C GLN A 157 5.24 4.66 25.06
N ARG A 158 4.86 3.53 25.68
CA ARG A 158 5.84 2.63 26.32
C ARG A 158 6.75 1.93 25.31
N LEU A 159 6.21 1.54 24.15
CA LEU A 159 7.03 1.03 23.04
C LEU A 159 8.04 2.07 22.56
N HIS A 160 7.59 3.30 22.33
CA HIS A 160 8.47 4.40 21.90
C HIS A 160 9.63 4.65 22.88
N MET A 161 9.33 4.72 24.17
CA MET A 161 10.35 4.91 25.20
C MET A 161 11.36 3.76 25.27
N ALA A 162 10.92 2.53 25.04
CA ALA A 162 11.81 1.38 24.96
C ALA A 162 12.75 1.46 23.73
N GLU A 163 12.24 1.89 22.58
CA GLU A 163 13.04 2.06 21.34
C GLU A 163 14.08 3.18 21.45
N GLU A 164 13.72 4.31 22.03
CA GLU A 164 14.67 5.42 22.25
C GLU A 164 15.80 5.01 23.19
N GLN A 165 15.50 4.28 24.26
CA GLN A 165 16.53 3.77 25.18
C GLN A 165 17.50 2.80 24.50
N VAL A 166 17.02 1.95 23.59
CA VAL A 166 17.87 1.04 22.82
C VAL A 166 18.71 1.80 21.78
N SER A 167 18.11 2.79 21.10
CA SER A 167 18.77 3.58 20.06
C SER A 167 19.86 4.51 20.61
N ILE A 168 19.69 5.04 21.84
CA ILE A 168 20.75 5.82 22.51
C ILE A 168 21.99 4.95 22.82
N HIS A 169 21.81 3.63 22.93
CA HIS A 169 22.90 2.68 23.17
C HIS A 169 23.50 2.06 21.88
N GLN A 170 22.92 2.32 20.70
CA GLN A 170 23.40 1.83 19.41
C GLN A 170 23.59 2.99 18.42
N LEU A 171 24.84 3.40 18.18
CA LEU A 171 25.16 4.32 17.08
C LEU A 171 24.90 3.60 15.74
N ALA A 172 23.93 4.13 14.98
CA ALA A 172 23.53 3.80 13.60
C ALA A 172 22.29 2.89 13.43
N ASP A 173 21.14 3.51 13.13
CA ASP A 173 20.31 3.38 11.89
C ASP A 173 18.90 3.95 12.19
N PRO A 174 18.39 4.99 11.51
CA PRO A 174 17.08 5.57 11.81
C PRO A 174 15.95 4.73 11.19
N GLY A 175 15.88 3.46 11.54
CA GLY A 175 14.95 2.48 10.97
C GLY A 175 14.02 1.89 12.01
N VAL A 176 13.19 2.73 12.64
CA VAL A 176 11.84 2.46 13.16
C VAL A 176 11.42 3.72 13.94
N ARG A 177 10.36 4.38 13.48
CA ARG A 177 9.80 5.57 14.15
C ARG A 177 8.40 5.23 14.65
N TYR A 178 8.26 4.49 15.75
CA TYR A 178 7.02 4.55 16.53
C TYR A 178 7.08 5.73 17.50
N GLY A 179 7.45 6.91 17.00
CA GLY A 179 7.23 8.16 17.71
C GLY A 179 5.73 8.40 17.83
N ALA A 180 5.27 8.82 19.02
CA ALA A 180 3.89 9.11 19.41
C ALA A 180 2.95 9.27 18.21
N LEU A 181 1.83 8.52 18.15
CA LEU A 181 0.80 8.57 17.07
C LEU A 181 0.39 9.99 16.69
N LEU A 182 1.26 10.70 15.97
CA LEU A 182 0.95 11.85 15.18
C LEU A 182 0.38 11.19 13.94
N ILE A 183 -0.95 11.17 13.89
CA ILE A 183 -1.68 10.75 12.70
C ILE A 183 -1.25 11.70 11.59
N HIS A 184 -0.27 11.24 10.82
CA HIS A 184 0.22 11.89 9.62
C HIS A 184 -0.42 11.18 8.44
N GLU A 185 -0.33 11.80 7.26
CA GLU A 185 -0.74 11.11 6.03
C GLU A 185 0.00 9.76 5.94
N PRO A 186 -0.73 8.65 5.70
CA PRO A 186 -0.13 7.33 5.61
C PRO A 186 1.04 7.32 4.63
N ARG A 187 2.25 7.03 5.13
CA ARG A 187 3.44 6.89 4.29
C ARG A 187 3.43 5.50 3.69
N LEU A 188 3.24 5.46 2.38
CA LEU A 188 3.20 4.20 1.67
C LEU A 188 4.61 3.74 1.32
N GLY A 189 4.82 2.45 1.45
CA GLY A 189 5.89 1.71 0.81
C GLY A 189 5.57 1.42 -0.66
N GLN A 190 6.43 0.62 -1.30
CA GLN A 190 6.37 0.36 -2.74
C GLN A 190 5.09 -0.39 -3.16
N GLY A 191 4.66 -1.37 -2.36
CA GLY A 191 3.44 -2.14 -2.63
C GLY A 191 2.19 -1.28 -2.56
N GLY A 192 2.08 -0.48 -1.49
CA GLY A 192 0.98 0.46 -1.31
C GLY A 192 0.94 1.57 -2.37
N PHE A 193 2.09 2.11 -2.76
CA PHE A 193 2.23 3.06 -3.86
C PHE A 193 1.70 2.46 -5.17
N ARG A 194 2.21 1.30 -5.59
CA ARG A 194 1.78 0.65 -6.84
C ARG A 194 0.28 0.36 -6.83
N ALA A 195 -0.27 -0.09 -5.71
CA ALA A 195 -1.71 -0.30 -5.57
C ALA A 195 -2.54 0.99 -5.78
N ARG A 196 -2.12 2.11 -5.17
CA ARG A 196 -2.83 3.40 -5.32
C ARG A 196 -2.71 3.97 -6.72
N VAL A 197 -1.52 3.96 -7.33
CA VAL A 197 -1.35 4.40 -8.71
C VAL A 197 -2.22 3.55 -9.64
N THR A 198 -2.24 2.23 -9.44
CA THR A 198 -3.09 1.32 -10.22
C THR A 198 -4.57 1.70 -10.18
N ASP A 199 -5.10 2.01 -9.01
CA ASP A 199 -6.51 2.42 -8.86
C ASP A 199 -6.78 3.83 -9.40
N ALA A 200 -5.87 4.79 -9.18
CA ALA A 200 -6.03 6.18 -9.63
C ALA A 200 -6.12 6.30 -11.16
N TYR A 201 -5.42 5.42 -11.88
CA TYR A 201 -5.48 5.33 -13.34
C TYR A 201 -6.60 4.40 -13.85
N ASP A 202 -7.64 4.13 -13.05
CA ASP A 202 -8.74 3.24 -13.44
C ASP A 202 -8.24 1.88 -14.00
N ARG A 203 -7.08 1.42 -13.51
CA ARG A 203 -6.38 0.18 -13.89
C ARG A 203 -6.01 0.13 -15.37
N ARG A 204 -5.59 1.26 -15.92
CA ARG A 204 -5.16 1.39 -17.32
C ARG A 204 -3.82 2.04 -17.46
N CYS A 205 -3.03 1.55 -18.41
CA CYS A 205 -1.83 2.25 -18.82
C CYS A 205 -2.17 3.70 -19.24
N ALA A 206 -1.46 4.67 -18.68
CA ALA A 206 -1.61 6.10 -18.95
C ALA A 206 -1.44 6.42 -20.43
N LEU A 207 -0.51 5.74 -21.12
CA LEU A 207 -0.14 5.99 -22.50
C LEU A 207 -1.02 5.25 -23.51
N THR A 208 -1.37 3.99 -23.24
CA THR A 208 -2.00 3.12 -24.25
C THR A 208 -3.43 2.70 -23.89
N GLY A 209 -3.85 2.87 -22.65
CA GLY A 209 -5.15 2.40 -22.17
C GLY A 209 -5.24 0.88 -21.90
N GLU A 210 -4.13 0.14 -22.03
CA GLU A 210 -4.06 -1.31 -21.72
C GLU A 210 -4.57 -1.60 -20.31
N ARG A 211 -5.36 -2.67 -20.14
CA ARG A 211 -6.03 -3.07 -18.90
C ARG A 211 -5.55 -4.40 -18.32
N VAL A 212 -4.69 -5.12 -19.03
CA VAL A 212 -4.13 -6.38 -18.54
C VAL A 212 -3.22 -6.09 -17.34
N LEU A 213 -3.80 -6.14 -16.12
CA LEU A 213 -3.13 -5.77 -14.87
C LEU A 213 -1.73 -6.39 -14.66
N PRO A 214 -1.47 -7.68 -14.98
CA PRO A 214 -0.15 -8.27 -14.77
C PRO A 214 0.97 -7.64 -15.60
N VAL A 215 0.66 -6.92 -16.69
CA VAL A 215 1.68 -6.22 -17.49
C VAL A 215 1.83 -4.74 -17.10
N LEU A 216 1.08 -4.28 -16.10
CA LEU A 216 1.08 -2.89 -15.64
C LEU A 216 1.93 -2.71 -14.39
N GLU A 217 2.71 -1.63 -14.40
CA GLU A 217 3.64 -1.23 -13.35
C GLU A 217 3.45 0.24 -13.02
N ALA A 218 3.67 0.60 -11.76
CA ALA A 218 3.66 1.99 -11.32
C ALA A 218 5.09 2.54 -11.43
N ALA A 219 5.30 3.42 -12.39
CA ALA A 219 6.56 4.13 -12.59
C ALA A 219 6.57 5.40 -11.74
N HIS A 220 7.67 5.64 -11.02
CA HIS A 220 7.92 6.94 -10.41
C HIS A 220 8.33 7.94 -11.49
N ILE A 221 7.73 9.13 -11.48
CA ILE A 221 8.13 10.22 -12.39
C ILE A 221 9.49 10.77 -11.94
N ARG A 222 9.61 11.11 -10.65
CA ARG A 222 10.87 11.38 -9.98
C ARG A 222 11.23 10.18 -9.13
N ASP A 223 12.37 9.57 -9.45
CA ASP A 223 12.86 8.35 -8.85
C ASP A 223 13.04 8.48 -7.31
N HIS A 224 12.80 7.38 -6.60
CA HIS A 224 12.91 7.29 -5.15
C HIS A 224 14.36 7.52 -4.67
N ALA A 225 15.35 7.05 -5.44
CA ALA A 225 16.77 7.31 -5.15
C ALA A 225 17.10 8.81 -5.12
N GLU A 226 16.30 9.62 -5.80
CA GLU A 226 16.41 11.09 -5.89
C GLU A 226 15.38 11.80 -5.00
N SER A 227 14.95 11.14 -3.91
CA SER A 227 13.96 11.62 -2.93
C SER A 227 12.54 11.82 -3.47
N GLY A 228 12.14 11.06 -4.51
CA GLY A 228 10.77 11.05 -5.01
C GLY A 228 9.77 10.47 -4.00
N PRO A 229 8.67 11.17 -3.66
CA PRO A 229 7.68 10.65 -2.72
C PRO A 229 6.84 9.53 -3.36
N ASN A 230 6.35 8.60 -2.52
CA ASN A 230 5.37 7.58 -2.89
C ASN A 230 3.94 8.17 -2.96
N SER A 231 3.78 9.25 -3.73
CA SER A 231 2.49 9.92 -3.98
C SER A 231 1.98 9.59 -5.38
N VAL A 232 0.65 9.50 -5.54
CA VAL A 232 0.03 9.21 -6.85
C VAL A 232 0.41 10.26 -7.91
N SER A 233 0.56 11.52 -7.51
CA SER A 233 1.00 12.61 -8.39
C SER A 233 2.46 12.47 -8.88
N ASN A 234 3.26 11.63 -8.22
CA ASN A 234 4.60 11.23 -8.66
C ASN A 234 4.58 9.88 -9.41
N GLY A 235 3.41 9.37 -9.81
CA GLY A 235 3.25 8.05 -10.40
C GLY A 235 2.57 8.08 -11.77
N LEU A 236 3.05 7.23 -12.67
CA LEU A 236 2.39 6.86 -13.92
C LEU A 236 2.11 5.35 -13.90
N LEU A 237 0.89 4.91 -14.24
CA LEU A 237 0.65 3.49 -14.49
C LEU A 237 1.03 3.18 -15.94
N LEU A 238 2.07 2.37 -16.16
CA LEU A 238 2.64 2.08 -17.47
C LEU A 238 2.63 0.58 -17.75
N ARG A 239 2.64 0.20 -19.03
CA ARG A 239 3.00 -1.17 -19.42
C ARG A 239 4.50 -1.37 -19.13
N ALA A 240 4.91 -2.57 -18.73
CA ALA A 240 6.29 -2.84 -18.30
C ALA A 240 7.36 -2.40 -19.31
N ASP A 241 7.15 -2.58 -20.62
CA ASP A 241 8.08 -2.09 -21.65
C ASP A 241 8.15 -0.55 -21.72
N LEU A 242 7.01 0.13 -21.61
CA LEU A 242 6.93 1.60 -21.59
C LEU A 242 7.54 2.18 -20.31
N HIS A 243 7.36 1.50 -19.18
CA HIS A 243 8.03 1.82 -17.92
C HIS A 243 9.55 1.76 -18.07
N ASN A 244 10.06 0.65 -18.63
CA ASN A 244 11.49 0.51 -18.91
C ASN A 244 12.04 1.60 -19.85
N LEU A 245 11.27 2.03 -20.85
CA LEU A 245 11.66 3.13 -21.73
C LEU A 245 11.62 4.49 -21.04
N PHE A 246 10.62 4.70 -20.16
CA PHE A 246 10.48 5.92 -19.36
C PHE A 246 11.69 6.08 -18.43
N ASP A 247 12.00 5.07 -17.63
CA ASP A 247 13.13 5.08 -16.67
C ASP A 247 14.49 5.30 -17.34
N ARG A 248 14.66 4.78 -18.57
CA ARG A 248 15.90 4.92 -19.36
C ARG A 248 15.97 6.24 -20.12
N GLY A 249 14.93 7.07 -20.06
CA GLY A 249 14.88 8.37 -20.72
C GLY A 249 14.54 8.31 -22.21
N TYR A 250 14.13 7.17 -22.75
CA TYR A 250 13.68 7.08 -24.15
C TYR A 250 12.25 7.56 -24.35
N LEU A 251 11.50 7.73 -23.26
CA LEU A 251 10.12 8.18 -23.27
C LEU A 251 9.89 9.11 -22.06
N THR A 252 9.08 10.14 -22.23
CA THR A 252 8.67 11.04 -21.14
C THR A 252 7.24 11.54 -21.35
N VAL A 253 6.72 12.25 -20.36
CA VAL A 253 5.44 12.96 -20.44
C VAL A 253 5.72 14.44 -20.18
N THR A 254 5.22 15.33 -21.03
CA THR A 254 5.36 16.77 -20.89
C THR A 254 4.40 17.32 -19.83
N THR A 255 4.63 18.56 -19.38
CA THR A 255 3.75 19.22 -18.41
C THR A 255 2.32 19.48 -18.90
N ASP A 256 2.08 19.47 -20.21
CA ASP A 256 0.75 19.50 -20.83
C ASP A 256 0.16 18.10 -21.08
N LEU A 257 0.75 17.07 -20.47
CA LEU A 257 0.32 15.66 -20.51
C LEU A 257 0.33 15.05 -21.91
N ARG A 258 1.35 15.39 -22.70
CA ARG A 258 1.66 14.74 -23.98
C ARG A 258 2.83 13.80 -23.85
N ILE A 259 2.83 12.76 -24.68
CA ILE A 259 3.86 11.74 -24.72
C ILE A 259 4.97 12.23 -25.64
N GLU A 260 6.19 12.18 -25.17
CA GLU A 260 7.38 12.47 -25.96
C GLU A 260 8.25 11.22 -26.01
N VAL A 261 8.73 10.88 -27.20
CA VAL A 261 9.51 9.68 -27.47
C VAL A 261 10.80 10.10 -28.15
N SER A 262 11.93 9.68 -27.57
CA SER A 262 13.26 10.01 -28.03
C SER A 262 13.53 9.40 -29.42
N GLN A 263 14.16 10.19 -30.29
CA GLN A 263 14.67 9.69 -31.57
C GLN A 263 15.79 8.67 -31.39
N GLY A 264 16.45 8.67 -30.22
CA GLY A 264 17.48 7.69 -29.84
C GLY A 264 16.99 6.25 -29.90
N ILE A 265 15.67 5.99 -29.72
CA ILE A 265 15.12 4.64 -29.92
C ILE A 265 15.39 4.15 -31.36
N HIS A 266 15.18 5.01 -32.35
CA HIS A 266 15.38 4.62 -33.74
C HIS A 266 16.86 4.60 -34.09
N GLU A 267 17.62 5.60 -33.65
CA GLU A 267 19.03 5.76 -33.96
C GLU A 267 19.90 4.64 -33.37
N GLU A 268 19.63 4.22 -32.13
CA GLU A 268 20.44 3.21 -31.42
C GLU A 268 20.06 1.78 -31.79
N PHE A 269 18.77 1.51 -32.04
CA PHE A 269 18.27 0.14 -32.20
C PHE A 269 17.74 -0.18 -33.60
N ASN A 270 17.75 0.79 -34.52
CA ASN A 270 17.18 0.68 -35.87
C ASN A 270 15.74 0.11 -35.88
N ASN A 271 14.96 0.44 -34.84
CA ASN A 271 13.61 -0.08 -34.62
C ASN A 271 12.76 0.94 -33.83
N GLY A 272 11.65 0.51 -33.21
CA GLY A 272 10.85 1.33 -32.28
C GLY A 272 9.71 2.11 -32.93
N ARG A 273 9.33 1.78 -34.17
CA ARG A 273 8.20 2.42 -34.87
C ARG A 273 6.92 2.43 -34.04
N GLU A 274 6.61 1.35 -33.33
CA GLU A 274 5.42 1.28 -32.47
C GLU A 274 5.47 2.26 -31.30
N TYR A 275 6.65 2.53 -30.74
CA TYR A 275 6.80 3.54 -29.68
C TYR A 275 6.70 4.96 -30.25
N LEU A 276 7.35 5.22 -31.39
CA LEU A 276 7.31 6.53 -32.06
C LEU A 276 5.89 6.95 -32.46
N ARG A 277 4.97 6.00 -32.70
CA ARG A 277 3.55 6.31 -32.93
C ARG A 277 2.86 6.98 -31.75
N LEU A 278 3.40 6.84 -30.54
CA LEU A 278 2.89 7.51 -29.35
C LEU A 278 3.38 8.96 -29.24
N HIS A 279 4.45 9.33 -29.94
CA HIS A 279 5.04 10.66 -29.90
C HIS A 279 3.99 11.75 -30.24
N GLY A 280 3.94 12.79 -29.42
CA GLY A 280 3.01 13.92 -29.53
C GLY A 280 1.56 13.63 -29.14
N GLN A 281 1.18 12.37 -28.86
CA GLN A 281 -0.18 12.01 -28.45
C GLN A 281 -0.44 12.43 -27.01
N PRO A 282 -1.67 12.81 -26.64
CA PRO A 282 -2.03 13.03 -25.24
C PRO A 282 -2.08 11.70 -24.48
N LEU A 283 -1.95 11.77 -23.15
CA LEU A 283 -2.25 10.62 -22.29
C LEU A 283 -3.68 10.11 -22.52
N VAL A 284 -3.82 8.80 -22.73
CA VAL A 284 -5.11 8.12 -22.90
C VAL A 284 -5.88 8.06 -21.57
N GLN A 285 -5.17 7.91 -20.46
CA GLN A 285 -5.76 7.85 -19.12
C GLN A 285 -5.01 8.78 -18.16
N VAL A 286 -5.79 9.59 -17.45
CA VAL A 286 -5.33 10.53 -16.42
C VAL A 286 -6.19 10.33 -15.16
N PRO A 287 -5.63 10.44 -13.94
CA PRO A 287 -6.42 10.38 -12.73
C PRO A 287 -7.56 11.41 -12.70
N ARG A 288 -8.73 10.97 -12.23
CA ARG A 288 -9.93 11.83 -12.18
C ARG A 288 -9.76 12.97 -11.19
N ALA A 289 -9.23 12.67 -10.01
CA ALA A 289 -8.93 13.66 -8.99
C ALA A 289 -7.73 14.51 -9.42
N ALA A 290 -7.90 15.83 -9.45
CA ALA A 290 -6.86 16.75 -9.91
C ALA A 290 -5.57 16.65 -9.10
N VAL A 291 -5.69 16.42 -7.78
CA VAL A 291 -4.56 16.27 -6.85
C VAL A 291 -3.75 14.98 -7.07
N GLU A 292 -4.32 13.99 -7.76
CA GLU A 292 -3.66 12.72 -8.08
C GLU A 292 -3.03 12.72 -9.48
N ARG A 293 -3.26 13.77 -10.29
CA ARG A 293 -2.66 13.86 -11.63
C ARG A 293 -1.15 14.03 -11.52
N PRO A 294 -0.39 13.59 -12.55
CA PRO A 294 1.04 13.84 -12.65
C PRO A 294 1.39 15.30 -12.33
N SER A 295 2.25 15.51 -11.34
CA SER A 295 2.67 16.87 -10.95
C SER A 295 3.49 17.49 -12.08
N PRO A 296 3.19 18.73 -12.51
CA PRO A 296 4.02 19.44 -13.48
C PRO A 296 5.47 19.61 -13.00
N GLU A 297 5.71 19.66 -11.69
CA GLU A 297 7.06 19.74 -11.12
C GLU A 297 7.84 18.43 -11.34
N PHE A 298 7.24 17.28 -11.05
CA PHE A 298 7.90 15.99 -11.24
C PHE A 298 8.11 15.70 -12.72
N LEU A 299 7.12 16.00 -13.57
CA LEU A 299 7.25 15.84 -15.01
C LEU A 299 8.43 16.67 -15.54
N ARG A 300 8.47 17.96 -15.20
CA ARG A 300 9.59 18.84 -15.57
C ARG A 300 10.93 18.30 -15.11
N TRP A 301 11.01 17.82 -13.87
CA TRP A 301 12.23 17.17 -13.37
C TRP A 301 12.63 15.98 -14.25
N HIS A 302 11.70 15.09 -14.61
CA HIS A 302 11.99 13.95 -15.48
C HIS A 302 12.42 14.39 -16.88
N ASN A 303 11.74 15.39 -17.46
CA ASN A 303 12.10 15.98 -18.75
C ASN A 303 13.52 16.56 -18.75
N GLU A 304 13.95 17.22 -17.67
CA GLU A 304 15.25 17.90 -17.59
C GLU A 304 16.40 16.98 -17.17
N ASN A 305 16.14 15.91 -16.40
CA ASN A 305 17.18 15.11 -15.74
C ASN A 305 17.27 13.66 -16.25
N ARG A 306 16.23 13.13 -16.88
CA ARG A 306 16.17 11.73 -17.32
C ARG A 306 15.98 11.59 -18.81
N TYR A 307 15.06 12.35 -19.39
CA TYR A 307 14.70 12.23 -20.80
C TYR A 307 15.88 12.55 -21.74
N ARG A 308 16.01 11.74 -22.80
CA ARG A 308 17.08 11.80 -23.81
C ARG A 308 16.51 12.30 -25.13
N GLY A 309 15.91 13.49 -25.16
CA GLY A 309 15.31 14.06 -26.38
C GLY A 309 14.94 15.53 -26.24
#